data_AF-A0A3D2YFF1-F1
#
_entry.id   AF-A0A3D2YFF1-F1
#
_cell.length_a   1.000
_cell.length_b   1.000
_cell.length_c   1.000
_cell.angle_alpha   90.00
_cell.angle_beta   90.00
_cell.angle_gamma   90.00
#
_symmetry.space_group_name_H-M   'P 1'
#
loop_
_entity.id
_entity.type
_entity.pdbx_description
1 polymer ?
#
loop_
_entity_poly.entity_id
_entity_poly.type
_entity_poly.pdbx_seq_one_letter_code
_entity_poly.pdbx_strand_id
1 'polypeptide(L)'
;MLQFQELTAAQGDCLRRYYEACDYRLCEYSLGVKLMWRGHLHPSFAEEAGCLIVRNRIEGEYVFDFPIVGEGGDLEGALCAIEAWCAETGTPLVLSVVPEDKLPLLALRYSRFRVINERPWKDYLYRTEELAAFAGRRYSGQRNHI
;
A
#
# COMPACT_ATOMS: atom_id res chain seq x y z
N MET A 1 -8.99 12.73 14.67
CA MET A 1 -8.20 11.60 15.22
C MET A 1 -8.57 10.37 14.45
N LEU A 2 -7.58 9.62 13.96
CA LEU A 2 -7.85 8.43 13.14
C LEU A 2 -8.56 7.36 13.97
N GLN A 3 -9.76 7.00 13.52
CA GLN A 3 -10.55 5.91 14.08
C GLN A 3 -10.46 4.72 13.14
N PHE A 4 -9.71 3.70 13.57
CA PHE A 4 -9.46 2.52 12.76
C PHE A 4 -10.57 1.49 12.95
N GLN A 5 -11.16 1.06 11.83
CA GLN A 5 -12.04 -0.10 11.77
C GLN A 5 -11.33 -1.29 11.13
N GLU A 6 -11.65 -2.51 11.56
CA GLU A 6 -11.09 -3.72 10.93
C GLU A 6 -11.44 -3.75 9.44
N LEU A 7 -10.45 -4.07 8.60
CA LEU A 7 -10.67 -4.25 7.17
C LEU A 7 -11.21 -5.67 6.93
N THR A 8 -12.50 -5.75 6.61
CA THR A 8 -13.17 -7.02 6.27
C THR A 8 -13.82 -6.96 4.88
N ALA A 9 -14.27 -8.10 4.38
CA ALA A 9 -14.97 -8.17 3.10
C ALA A 9 -16.28 -7.35 3.10
N ALA A 10 -16.87 -7.08 4.28
CA ALA A 10 -18.09 -6.28 4.40
C ALA A 10 -17.90 -4.82 3.95
N GLN A 11 -16.68 -4.28 4.04
CA GLN A 11 -16.35 -2.94 3.57
C GLN A 11 -15.85 -2.93 2.12
N GLY A 12 -15.92 -4.05 1.40
CA GLY A 12 -15.29 -4.21 0.10
C GLY A 12 -15.76 -3.19 -0.95
N ASP A 13 -17.05 -2.90 -1.02
CA ASP A 13 -17.59 -1.92 -1.98
C ASP A 13 -17.13 -0.49 -1.66
N CYS A 14 -17.05 -0.13 -0.38
CA CYS A 14 -16.54 1.17 0.05
C CYS A 14 -15.04 1.32 -0.31
N LEU A 15 -14.25 0.29 -0.04
CA LEU A 15 -12.80 0.32 -0.25
C LEU A 15 -12.42 0.23 -1.72
N ARG A 16 -13.23 -0.45 -2.54
CA ARG A 16 -12.98 -0.66 -3.97
C ARG A 16 -12.66 0.64 -4.71
N ARG A 17 -13.39 1.72 -4.42
CA ARG A 17 -13.19 3.04 -5.07
C ARG A 17 -11.76 3.57 -4.93
N TYR A 18 -11.12 3.33 -3.80
CA TYR A 18 -9.74 3.75 -3.57
C TYR A 18 -8.75 2.89 -4.35
N TYR A 19 -8.93 1.57 -4.29
CA TYR A 19 -8.03 0.63 -4.98
C TYR A 19 -8.14 0.73 -6.51
N GLU A 20 -9.32 1.02 -7.06
CA GLU A 20 -9.51 1.22 -8.51
C GLU A 20 -8.83 2.51 -9.01
N ALA A 21 -8.78 3.55 -8.19
CA ALA A 21 -8.14 4.82 -8.52
C ALA A 21 -6.62 4.83 -8.24
N CYS A 22 -6.09 3.83 -7.52
CA CYS A 22 -4.71 3.77 -7.09
C CYS A 22 -3.75 3.39 -8.24
N ASP A 23 -2.73 4.20 -8.49
CA ASP A 23 -1.77 4.03 -9.59
C ASP A 23 -0.39 3.51 -9.16
N TYR A 24 -0.25 3.10 -7.89
CA TYR A 24 1.04 2.79 -7.26
C TYR A 24 1.73 1.49 -7.75
N ARG A 25 0.98 0.59 -8.42
CA ARG A 25 1.48 -0.66 -9.03
C ARG A 25 2.30 -1.58 -8.10
N LEU A 26 2.04 -1.51 -6.80
CA LEU A 26 2.55 -2.46 -5.80
C LEU A 26 1.42 -3.43 -5.41
N CYS A 27 1.75 -4.70 -5.18
CA CYS A 27 0.76 -5.76 -5.03
C CYS A 27 -0.14 -5.58 -3.79
N GLU A 28 0.37 -4.91 -2.76
CA GLU A 28 -0.38 -4.61 -1.54
C GLU A 28 -1.51 -3.61 -1.77
N TYR A 29 -1.49 -2.83 -2.86
CA TYR A 29 -2.59 -1.97 -3.28
C TYR A 29 -3.63 -2.75 -4.07
N SER A 30 -4.05 -3.87 -3.48
CA SER A 30 -5.16 -4.70 -3.90
C SER A 30 -5.99 -5.06 -2.68
N LEU A 31 -7.29 -4.76 -2.73
CA LEU A 31 -8.22 -5.17 -1.68
C LEU A 31 -8.17 -6.70 -1.44
N GLY A 32 -7.99 -7.48 -2.51
CA GLY A 32 -7.84 -8.93 -2.42
C GLY A 32 -6.64 -9.36 -1.60
N VAL A 33 -5.49 -8.68 -1.75
CA VAL A 33 -4.28 -8.97 -0.98
C VAL A 33 -4.51 -8.66 0.50
N LYS A 34 -5.12 -7.52 0.84
CA LYS A 34 -5.44 -7.17 2.23
C LYS A 34 -6.38 -8.18 2.88
N LEU A 35 -7.39 -8.65 2.14
CA LEU A 35 -8.33 -9.67 2.63
C LEU A 35 -7.67 -11.04 2.77
N MET A 36 -6.80 -11.43 1.84
CA MET A 36 -6.08 -12.71 1.85
C MET A 36 -5.12 -12.81 3.05
N TRP A 37 -4.41 -11.72 3.36
CA TRP A 37 -3.43 -11.68 4.45
C TRP A 37 -4.02 -11.22 5.80
N ARG A 38 -5.34 -11.05 5.91
CA ARG A 38 -5.99 -10.46 7.10
C ARG A 38 -5.65 -11.18 8.41
N GLY A 39 -5.44 -12.50 8.36
CA GLY A 39 -5.12 -13.31 9.54
C GLY A 39 -3.69 -13.12 10.06
N HIS A 40 -2.81 -12.56 9.23
CA HIS A 40 -1.41 -12.29 9.59
C HIS A 40 -1.17 -10.80 9.83
N LEU A 41 -1.67 -9.96 8.93
CA LEU A 41 -1.44 -8.51 8.96
C LEU A 41 -2.45 -7.74 9.81
N HIS A 42 -3.57 -8.35 10.19
CA HIS A 42 -4.66 -7.69 10.93
C HIS A 42 -4.97 -6.26 10.44
N PRO A 43 -5.21 -6.07 9.13
CA PRO A 43 -5.36 -4.75 8.55
C PRO A 43 -6.58 -4.04 9.14
N SER A 44 -6.40 -2.75 9.41
CA SER A 44 -7.44 -1.82 9.80
C SER A 44 -7.33 -0.56 8.95
N PHE A 45 -8.43 0.15 8.75
CA PHE A 45 -8.42 1.34 7.92
C PHE A 45 -9.19 2.51 8.56
N ALA A 46 -8.85 3.70 8.12
CA ALA A 46 -9.54 4.95 8.40
C ALA A 46 -9.59 5.79 7.12
N GLU A 47 -10.57 6.67 7.02
CA GLU A 47 -10.67 7.67 5.96
C GLU A 47 -10.45 9.04 6.57
N GLU A 48 -9.51 9.80 6.02
CA GLU A 48 -9.16 11.14 6.50
C GLU A 48 -8.64 11.96 5.33
N ALA A 49 -9.00 13.25 5.28
CA ALA A 49 -8.63 14.15 4.18
C ALA A 49 -8.91 13.56 2.77
N GLY A 50 -10.00 12.79 2.60
CA GLY A 50 -10.35 12.13 1.33
C GLY A 50 -9.38 11.03 0.89
N CYS A 51 -8.53 10.53 1.80
CA CYS A 51 -7.58 9.46 1.56
C CYS A 51 -7.94 8.21 2.36
N LEU A 52 -7.60 7.04 1.80
CA LEU A 52 -7.62 5.79 2.54
C LEU A 52 -6.29 5.58 3.24
N ILE A 53 -6.35 5.44 4.56
CA ILE A 53 -5.21 5.12 5.42
C ILE A 53 -5.39 3.68 5.89
N VAL A 54 -4.50 2.80 5.47
CA VAL A 54 -4.45 1.40 5.94
C VAL A 54 -3.29 1.25 6.91
N ARG A 55 -3.57 0.58 8.03
CA ARG A 55 -2.57 0.22 9.04
C ARG A 55 -2.63 -1.28 9.29
N ASN A 56 -1.46 -1.90 9.28
CA ASN A 56 -1.25 -3.32 9.47
C ASN A 56 -0.47 -3.57 10.78
N ARG A 57 -0.44 -4.82 11.22
CA ARG A 57 0.45 -5.33 12.26
C ARG A 57 1.52 -6.22 11.64
N ILE A 58 2.78 -5.88 11.84
CA ILE A 58 3.93 -6.67 11.44
C ILE A 58 4.82 -6.84 12.67
N GLU A 59 5.12 -8.08 13.05
CA GLU A 59 5.98 -8.39 14.21
C GLU A 59 5.54 -7.71 15.52
N GLY A 60 4.22 -7.45 15.67
CA GLY A 60 3.64 -6.80 16.85
C GLY A 60 3.56 -5.27 16.77
N GLU A 61 4.23 -4.66 15.79
CA GLU A 61 4.27 -3.22 15.56
C GLU A 61 3.22 -2.77 14.55
N TYR A 62 2.74 -1.54 14.70
CA TYR A 62 1.87 -0.92 13.71
C TYR A 62 2.68 -0.28 12.59
N VAL A 63 2.30 -0.60 11.36
CA VAL A 63 2.87 0.02 10.15
C VAL A 63 1.74 0.52 9.26
N PHE A 64 1.95 1.63 8.60
CA PHE A 64 0.98 2.25 7.70
C PHE A 64 1.39 1.99 6.27
N ASP A 65 0.44 1.59 5.42
CA ASP A 65 0.69 1.70 3.99
C ASP A 65 0.78 3.18 3.60
N PHE A 66 1.51 3.51 2.53
CA PHE A 66 1.47 4.86 2.00
C PHE A 66 0.02 5.20 1.60
N PRO A 67 -0.54 6.37 1.98
CA PRO A 67 -1.96 6.66 1.80
C PRO A 67 -2.40 6.56 0.34
N ILE A 68 -3.58 5.98 0.09
CA ILE A 68 -4.22 6.06 -1.23
C ILE A 68 -5.00 7.36 -1.28
N VAL A 69 -4.66 8.23 -2.22
CA VAL A 69 -5.36 9.50 -2.43
C VAL A 69 -6.63 9.23 -3.24
N GLY A 70 -7.79 9.44 -2.63
CA GLY A 70 -9.07 9.36 -3.34
C GLY A 70 -9.31 10.58 -4.24
N GLU A 71 -10.45 10.58 -4.93
CA GLU A 71 -10.85 11.74 -5.74
C GLU A 71 -11.00 12.99 -4.85
N GLY A 72 -10.25 14.04 -5.17
CA GLY A 72 -10.20 15.28 -4.37
C GLY A 72 -9.51 15.14 -3.01
N GLY A 73 -8.79 14.04 -2.77
CA GLY A 73 -8.07 13.80 -1.52
C GLY A 73 -6.81 14.66 -1.35
N ASP A 74 -6.41 14.84 -0.10
CA ASP A 74 -5.21 15.58 0.31
C ASP A 74 -4.23 14.65 1.03
N LEU A 75 -3.15 14.31 0.33
CA LEU A 75 -2.06 13.49 0.85
C LEU A 75 -1.37 14.12 2.06
N GLU A 76 -1.18 15.43 2.07
CA GLU A 76 -0.51 16.12 3.18
C GLU A 76 -1.37 16.02 4.44
N GLY A 77 -2.68 16.22 4.32
CA GLY A 77 -3.65 15.99 5.39
C GLY A 77 -3.62 14.57 5.94
N ALA A 78 -3.54 13.56 5.06
CA ALA A 78 -3.44 12.17 5.47
C ALA A 78 -2.13 11.87 6.24
N LEU A 79 -0.99 12.37 5.77
CA LEU A 79 0.29 12.22 6.45
C LEU A 79 0.29 12.93 7.82
N CYS A 80 -0.26 14.14 7.91
CA CYS A 80 -0.43 14.85 9.18
C CYS A 80 -1.30 14.06 10.17
N ALA A 81 -2.35 13.41 9.70
CA ALA A 81 -3.22 12.61 10.54
C ALA A 81 -2.54 11.34 11.07
N ILE A 82 -1.72 10.68 10.24
CA ILE A 82 -0.90 9.54 10.67
C ILE A 82 0.11 9.98 11.74
N GLU A 83 0.81 11.09 11.51
CA GLU A 83 1.78 11.64 12.47
C GLU A 83 1.14 11.96 13.82
N ALA A 84 -0.01 12.64 13.82
CA ALA A 84 -0.74 12.96 15.04
C ALA A 84 -1.14 11.68 15.80
N TRP A 85 -1.64 10.67 15.09
CA TRP A 85 -1.99 9.39 15.69
C TRP A 85 -0.77 8.67 16.29
N CYS A 86 0.37 8.67 15.59
CA CYS A 86 1.63 8.10 16.08
C CYS A 86 2.11 8.83 17.35
N ALA A 87 2.07 10.16 17.36
CA ALA A 87 2.47 10.97 18.51
C ALA A 87 1.58 10.72 19.74
N GLU A 88 0.26 10.64 19.54
CA GLU A 88 -0.71 10.40 20.61
C GLU A 88 -0.59 9.00 21.21
N THR A 89 -0.31 7.99 20.39
CA THR A 89 -0.23 6.59 20.84
C THR A 89 1.16 6.16 21.26
N GLY A 90 2.19 7.01 21.07
CA GLY A 90 3.58 6.64 21.30
C GLY A 90 4.10 5.59 20.31
N THR A 91 3.44 5.44 19.16
CA THR A 91 3.80 4.45 18.13
C THR A 91 4.85 5.05 17.18
N PRO A 92 5.95 4.34 16.86
CA PRO A 92 6.88 4.78 15.83
C PRO A 92 6.20 4.97 14.47
N LEU A 93 6.52 6.06 13.78
CA LEU A 93 6.03 6.30 12.42
C LEU A 93 6.76 5.39 11.43
N VAL A 94 6.04 4.43 10.86
CA VAL A 94 6.56 3.53 9.82
C VAL A 94 5.57 3.52 8.65
N LEU A 95 6.06 3.95 7.49
CA LEU A 95 5.36 3.82 6.21
C LEU A 95 5.94 2.62 5.45
N SER A 96 5.13 1.59 5.23
CA SER A 96 5.43 0.43 4.38
C SER A 96 4.90 0.65 2.97
N VAL A 97 5.40 -0.16 2.02
CA VAL A 97 4.93 -0.21 0.62
C VAL A 97 4.83 1.18 -0.03
N VAL A 98 5.81 2.03 0.26
CA VAL A 98 5.93 3.37 -0.31
C VAL A 98 6.33 3.23 -1.78
N PRO A 99 5.55 3.78 -2.73
CA PRO A 99 5.96 3.77 -4.13
C PRO A 99 7.25 4.57 -4.31
N GLU A 100 8.18 4.05 -5.12
CA GLU A 100 9.54 4.60 -5.22
C GLU A 100 9.56 6.08 -5.64
N ASP A 101 8.62 6.49 -6.50
CA ASP A 101 8.46 7.87 -6.96
C ASP A 101 7.91 8.82 -5.88
N LYS A 102 7.34 8.30 -4.78
CA LYS A 102 6.87 9.10 -3.64
C LYS A 102 7.93 9.29 -2.56
N LEU A 103 9.03 8.55 -2.61
CA LEU A 103 10.11 8.66 -1.62
C LEU A 103 10.72 10.08 -1.51
N PRO A 104 10.95 10.83 -2.61
CA PRO A 104 11.47 12.20 -2.52
C PRO A 104 10.56 13.15 -1.72
N LEU A 105 9.24 12.97 -1.81
CA LEU A 105 8.27 13.75 -1.02
C LEU A 105 8.48 13.49 0.48
N LEU A 106 8.61 12.23 0.87
CA LEU A 106 8.84 11.87 2.27
C LEU A 106 10.21 12.34 2.78
N ALA A 107 11.22 12.34 1.92
CA ALA A 107 12.56 12.82 2.27
C ALA A 107 12.60 14.34 2.54
N LEU A 108 11.73 15.11 1.88
CA LEU A 108 11.56 16.54 2.18
C LEU A 108 10.77 16.77 3.46
N ARG A 109 9.82 15.88 3.76
CA ARG A 109 8.96 15.97 4.94
C ARG A 109 9.67 15.56 6.24
N TYR A 110 10.46 14.48 6.21
CA TYR A 110 11.13 13.94 7.39
C TYR A 110 12.63 14.18 7.33
N SER A 111 13.16 14.95 8.29
CA SER A 111 14.59 15.23 8.40
C SER A 111 15.43 14.03 8.85
N ARG A 112 14.79 13.02 9.47
CA ARG A 112 15.42 11.81 10.00
C ARG A 112 14.58 10.60 9.69
N PHE A 113 15.02 9.81 8.71
CA PHE A 113 14.35 8.58 8.31
C PHE A 113 15.37 7.53 7.85
N ARG A 114 14.92 6.28 7.80
CA ARG A 114 15.65 5.15 7.21
C ARG A 114 14.76 4.51 6.16
N VAL A 115 15.34 4.24 4.99
CA VAL A 115 14.67 3.48 3.92
C VAL A 115 15.17 2.05 3.97
N ILE A 116 14.23 1.10 3.97
CA ILE A 116 14.51 -0.33 3.83
C ILE A 116 13.92 -0.74 2.47
N ASN A 117 14.78 -1.20 1.56
CA ASN A 117 14.40 -1.62 0.22
C ASN A 117 15.14 -2.91 -0.13
N GLU A 118 14.59 -4.03 0.30
CA GLU A 118 15.21 -5.34 0.17
C GLU A 118 14.65 -6.12 -1.03
N ARG A 119 15.52 -6.86 -1.72
CA ARG A 119 15.15 -7.64 -2.92
C ARG A 119 13.96 -8.61 -2.71
N PRO A 120 13.82 -9.33 -1.58
CA PRO A 120 12.72 -10.27 -1.39
C PRO A 120 11.32 -9.63 -1.38
N TRP A 121 11.25 -8.31 -1.21
CA TRP A 121 10.02 -7.55 -1.04
C TRP A 121 9.64 -6.79 -2.33
N LYS A 122 10.39 -7.02 -3.43
CA LYS A 122 10.14 -6.36 -4.71
C LYS A 122 9.16 -7.14 -5.55
N ASP A 123 8.14 -6.44 -6.04
CA ASP A 123 7.21 -6.99 -7.02
C ASP A 123 7.83 -7.16 -8.40
N TYR A 124 7.33 -8.15 -9.11
CA TYR A 124 7.64 -8.37 -10.53
C TYR A 124 6.48 -7.86 -11.37
N LEU A 125 6.70 -6.77 -12.09
CA LEU A 125 5.72 -6.22 -13.02
C LEU A 125 6.01 -6.72 -14.44
N TYR A 126 4.98 -7.26 -15.09
CA TYR A 126 5.05 -7.74 -16.47
C TYR A 126 4.05 -6.97 -17.34
N ARG A 127 4.33 -6.92 -18.64
CA ARG A 127 3.37 -6.44 -19.63
C ARG A 127 2.35 -7.54 -19.90
N THR A 128 1.07 -7.20 -19.81
CA THR A 128 -0.03 -8.14 -20.05
C THR A 128 0.07 -8.75 -21.45
N GLU A 129 0.39 -7.95 -22.47
CA GLU A 129 0.50 -8.41 -23.86
C GLU A 129 1.63 -9.43 -24.03
N GLU A 130 2.73 -9.26 -23.30
CA GLU A 130 3.86 -10.20 -23.35
C GLU A 130 3.52 -11.54 -22.71
N LEU A 131 2.85 -11.54 -21.55
CA LEU A 131 2.44 -12.77 -20.87
C LEU A 131 1.27 -13.47 -21.57
N ALA A 132 0.38 -12.73 -22.22
CA ALA A 132 -0.74 -13.31 -22.97
C ALA A 132 -0.28 -13.96 -24.28
N ALA A 133 0.67 -13.35 -24.99
CA ALA A 133 1.12 -13.84 -26.30
C ALA A 133 2.34 -14.76 -26.25
N PHE A 134 3.16 -14.65 -25.20
CA PHE A 134 4.48 -15.28 -25.11
C PHE A 134 5.31 -15.07 -26.39
N ALA A 135 5.31 -13.86 -26.94
CA ALA A 135 5.91 -13.59 -28.25
C ALA A 135 7.47 -13.55 -28.22
N GLY A 136 8.10 -14.02 -29.29
CA GLY A 136 9.56 -13.92 -29.48
C GLY A 136 10.40 -14.98 -28.75
N ARG A 137 11.73 -14.92 -28.93
CA ARG A 137 12.66 -15.96 -28.45
C ARG A 137 12.71 -16.07 -26.92
N ARG A 138 12.58 -14.93 -26.21
CA ARG A 138 12.57 -14.85 -24.74
C ARG A 138 11.56 -15.82 -24.10
N TYR A 139 10.39 -15.97 -24.71
CA TYR A 139 9.30 -16.77 -24.18
C TYR A 139 9.20 -18.18 -24.79
N SER A 140 10.24 -18.64 -25.50
CA SER A 140 10.22 -19.97 -26.13
C SER A 140 10.07 -21.11 -25.13
N GLY A 141 10.61 -20.97 -23.92
CA GLY A 141 10.46 -21.97 -22.86
C GLY A 141 9.01 -22.05 -22.37
N GLN A 142 8.40 -20.89 -22.09
CA GLN A 142 7.01 -20.81 -21.63
C GLN A 142 6.04 -21.42 -22.64
N ARG A 143 6.25 -21.16 -23.94
CA ARG A 143 5.44 -21.78 -25.00
C ARG A 143 5.60 -23.30 -25.08
N ASN A 144 6.71 -23.87 -24.63
CA ASN A 144 6.89 -25.32 -24.63
C ASN A 144 6.12 -26.02 -23.49
N HIS A 145 5.63 -25.27 -22.49
CA HIS A 145 4.91 -25.79 -21.34
C HIS A 145 3.39 -25.75 -21.47
N ILE A 146 2.87 -25.10 -22.51
CA ILE A 146 1.44 -24.92 -22.81
C ILE A 146 1.09 -25.75 -24.04
#